data_AF-A0A2I0CMM4-F1
#
_entry.id   AF-A0A2I0CMM4-F1
#
_cell.length_a   1.000
_cell.length_b   1.000
_cell.length_c   1.000
_cell.angle_alpha   90.00
_cell.angle_beta   90.00
_cell.angle_gamma   90.00
#
_symmetry.space_group_name_H-M   'P 1'
#
loop_
_entity.id
_entity.type
_entity.pdbx_description
1 polymer ?
#
loop_
_entity_poly.entity_id
_entity_poly.type
_entity_poly.pdbx_seq_one_letter_code
_entity_poly.pdbx_strand_id
1 'polypeptide(L)'
;MPLQKAILSKIHIAQQQLGMDDHSYRALLARIAGVRSAKELNAKQASNVLREFERLGFKPKPSSKAAGKPHNAKQLGPRIDKIEAQLTDMRLPWAYADALSRQMFKVEKVAWLKKAEQLDALIAALHVEQEKRQLLNQVEALCKQLGVDTPERLEGLEELPEGWRRQRPILKALVGALNAAVNAQERD
;
A
#
# COMPACT_ATOMS: atom_id res chain seq x y z
N MET A 1 -7.74 -13.57 31.07
CA MET A 1 -7.12 -12.34 30.52
C MET A 1 -8.20 -11.44 29.96
N PRO A 2 -8.24 -10.15 30.33
CA PRO A 2 -9.21 -9.20 29.76
C PRO A 2 -8.98 -9.04 28.26
N LEU A 3 -10.04 -8.85 27.50
CA LEU A 3 -9.95 -8.59 26.06
C LEU A 3 -9.15 -7.32 25.77
N GLN A 4 -8.37 -7.34 24.68
CA GLN A 4 -7.66 -6.17 24.22
C GLN A 4 -8.65 -5.07 23.80
N LYS A 5 -8.34 -3.82 24.17
CA LYS A 5 -9.17 -2.65 23.83
C LYS A 5 -9.48 -2.56 22.33
N ALA A 6 -8.52 -2.92 21.47
CA ALA A 6 -8.70 -2.92 20.02
C ALA A 6 -9.81 -3.88 19.54
N ILE A 7 -9.92 -5.06 20.14
CA ILE A 7 -10.95 -6.06 19.80
C ILE A 7 -12.32 -5.56 20.25
N LEU A 8 -12.41 -5.01 21.47
CA LEU A 8 -13.65 -4.43 21.99
C LEU A 8 -14.14 -3.28 21.11
N SER A 9 -13.24 -2.37 20.71
CA SER A 9 -13.57 -1.30 19.77
C SER A 9 -14.07 -1.85 18.43
N LYS A 10 -13.47 -2.91 17.91
CA LYS A 10 -13.89 -3.53 16.63
C LYS A 10 -15.30 -4.11 16.72
N ILE A 11 -15.66 -4.73 17.84
CA ILE A 11 -17.02 -5.25 18.11
C ILE A 11 -18.04 -4.11 18.12
N HIS A 12 -17.74 -2.99 18.78
CA HIS A 12 -18.64 -1.84 18.82
C HIS A 12 -18.76 -1.13 17.45
N ILE A 13 -17.66 -1.04 16.69
CA ILE A 13 -17.71 -0.52 15.31
C ILE A 13 -18.59 -1.42 14.44
N ALA A 14 -18.49 -2.74 14.58
CA ALA A 14 -19.33 -3.68 13.85
C ALA A 14 -20.81 -3.53 14.20
N GLN A 15 -21.13 -3.41 15.49
CA GLN A 15 -22.49 -3.10 15.96
C GLN A 15 -23.04 -1.83 15.29
N GLN A 16 -22.26 -0.74 15.30
CA GLN A 16 -22.65 0.54 14.71
C GLN A 16 -22.83 0.45 13.19
N GLN A 17 -21.91 -0.22 12.49
CA GLN A 17 -21.94 -0.36 11.03
C GLN A 17 -23.12 -1.22 10.56
N LEU A 18 -23.53 -2.21 11.35
CA LEU A 18 -24.68 -3.06 11.08
C LEU A 18 -26.01 -2.43 11.51
N GLY A 19 -25.99 -1.23 12.11
CA GLY A 19 -27.20 -0.54 12.58
C GLY A 19 -27.93 -1.29 13.69
N MET A 20 -27.22 -2.09 14.49
CA MET A 20 -27.84 -2.89 15.55
C MET A 20 -28.18 -2.02 16.76
N ASP A 21 -29.43 -2.08 17.19
CA ASP A 21 -29.83 -1.58 18.51
C ASP A 21 -29.22 -2.43 19.65
N ASP A 22 -29.25 -1.91 20.87
CA ASP A 22 -28.64 -2.56 22.04
C ASP A 22 -29.30 -3.91 22.39
N HIS A 23 -30.61 -4.07 22.16
CA HIS A 23 -31.30 -5.33 22.43
C HIS A 23 -30.86 -6.42 21.44
N SER A 24 -30.89 -6.11 20.14
CA SER A 24 -30.42 -6.98 19.05
C SER A 24 -28.95 -7.36 19.22
N TYR A 25 -28.11 -6.39 19.61
CA TYR A 25 -26.70 -6.62 19.91
C TYR A 25 -26.50 -7.58 21.09
N ARG A 26 -27.18 -7.36 22.22
CA ARG A 26 -27.09 -8.25 23.40
C ARG A 26 -27.65 -9.65 23.12
N ALA A 27 -28.70 -9.75 22.31
CA ALA A 27 -29.25 -11.04 21.89
C ALA A 27 -28.25 -11.82 21.02
N LEU A 28 -27.54 -11.14 20.11
CA LEU A 28 -26.47 -11.75 19.31
C LEU A 28 -25.32 -12.25 20.18
N LEU A 29 -24.86 -11.44 21.15
CA LEU A 29 -23.82 -11.86 22.08
C LEU A 29 -24.24 -13.08 22.91
N ALA A 30 -25.48 -13.10 23.39
CA ALA A 30 -26.02 -14.23 24.15
C ALA A 30 -26.09 -15.50 23.30
N ARG A 31 -26.53 -15.39 22.04
CA ARG A 31 -26.62 -16.53 21.11
C ARG A 31 -25.26 -17.10 20.73
N ILE A 32 -24.27 -16.25 20.44
CA ILE A 32 -22.97 -16.69 19.91
C ILE A 32 -21.98 -17.05 21.03
N ALA A 33 -22.03 -16.33 22.14
CA ALA A 33 -21.03 -16.42 23.19
C ALA A 33 -21.59 -16.68 24.59
N GLY A 34 -22.91 -16.69 24.78
CA GLY A 34 -23.56 -16.93 26.08
C GLY A 34 -23.48 -15.75 27.05
N VAL A 35 -23.03 -14.58 26.61
CA VAL A 35 -22.82 -13.40 27.46
C VAL A 35 -23.69 -12.23 27.00
N ARG A 36 -23.98 -11.29 27.91
CA ARG A 36 -24.75 -10.08 27.57
C ARG A 36 -23.88 -8.84 27.38
N SER A 37 -22.59 -8.93 27.65
CA SER A 37 -21.64 -7.83 27.51
C SER A 37 -20.39 -8.26 26.75
N ALA A 38 -19.93 -7.41 25.83
CA ALA A 38 -18.67 -7.67 25.15
C ALA A 38 -17.44 -7.63 26.08
N LYS A 39 -17.58 -7.04 27.29
CA LYS A 39 -16.51 -7.06 28.30
C LYS A 39 -16.30 -8.46 28.91
N GLU A 40 -17.30 -9.33 28.84
CA GLU A 40 -17.26 -10.70 29.37
C GLU A 40 -16.72 -11.71 28.35
N LEU A 41 -16.54 -11.29 27.10
CA LEU A 41 -16.00 -12.16 26.05
C LEU A 41 -14.54 -12.51 26.35
N ASN A 42 -14.16 -13.76 26.04
CA ASN A 42 -12.77 -14.16 25.88
C ASN A 42 -12.34 -14.05 24.40
N ALA A 43 -11.05 -14.28 24.13
CA ALA A 43 -10.49 -14.14 22.77
C ALA A 43 -11.18 -15.05 21.73
N LYS A 44 -11.53 -16.29 22.09
CA LYS A 44 -12.22 -17.23 21.19
C LYS A 44 -13.65 -16.78 20.91
N GLN A 45 -14.39 -16.38 21.94
CA GLN A 45 -15.75 -15.85 21.81
C GLN A 45 -15.77 -14.56 20.98
N ALA A 46 -14.84 -13.65 21.19
CA ALA A 46 -14.73 -12.41 20.40
C ALA A 46 -14.47 -12.71 18.91
N SER A 47 -13.65 -13.71 18.60
CA SER A 47 -13.41 -14.15 17.22
C SER A 47 -14.68 -14.69 16.57
N ASN A 48 -15.46 -15.51 17.29
CA ASN A 48 -16.74 -16.03 16.81
C ASN A 48 -17.76 -14.91 16.56
N VAL A 49 -17.85 -13.94 17.47
CA VAL A 49 -18.74 -12.78 17.33
C VAL A 49 -18.35 -11.93 16.11
N LEU A 50 -17.05 -11.66 15.92
CA LEU A 50 -16.58 -10.90 14.75
C LEU A 50 -16.87 -11.64 13.44
N ARG A 51 -16.72 -12.97 13.40
CA ARG A 51 -17.09 -13.79 12.23
C ARG A 51 -18.59 -13.69 11.93
N GLU A 52 -19.43 -13.72 12.96
CA GLU A 52 -20.86 -13.56 12.78
C GLU A 52 -21.21 -12.17 12.26
N PHE A 53 -20.54 -11.12 12.74
CA PHE A 53 -20.71 -9.78 12.18
C PHE A 53 -20.29 -9.72 10.70
N GLU A 54 -19.16 -10.34 10.33
CA GLU A 54 -18.73 -10.39 8.92
C GLU A 54 -19.77 -11.10 8.04
N ARG A 55 -20.37 -12.20 8.54
CA ARG A 55 -21.50 -12.87 7.87
C ARG A 55 -22.72 -11.97 7.70
N LEU A 56 -22.98 -11.09 8.66
CA LEU A 56 -24.08 -10.11 8.62
C LEU A 56 -23.75 -8.85 7.79
N GLY A 57 -22.57 -8.78 7.17
CA GLY A 57 -22.20 -7.69 6.27
C GLY A 57 -21.23 -6.67 6.88
N PHE A 58 -20.67 -6.93 8.06
CA PHE A 58 -19.61 -6.10 8.61
C PHE A 58 -18.36 -6.21 7.73
N LYS A 59 -17.92 -5.07 7.21
CA LYS A 59 -16.68 -4.96 6.42
C LYS A 59 -15.65 -4.20 7.26
N PRO A 60 -14.70 -4.88 7.92
CA PRO A 60 -13.71 -4.21 8.74
C PRO A 60 -12.86 -3.27 7.88
N LYS A 61 -12.97 -1.97 8.14
CA LYS A 61 -12.13 -0.97 7.49
C LYS A 61 -10.83 -0.80 8.28
N PRO A 62 -9.66 -0.76 7.61
CA PRO A 62 -8.44 -0.32 8.26
C PRO A 62 -8.62 1.12 8.75
N SER A 63 -8.04 1.43 9.91
CA SER A 63 -8.11 2.76 10.51
C SER A 63 -7.52 3.81 9.56
N SER A 64 -8.25 4.90 9.29
CA SER A 64 -7.74 6.04 8.52
C SER A 64 -6.53 6.70 9.19
N LYS A 65 -6.41 6.59 10.52
CA LYS A 65 -5.23 7.05 11.27
C LYS A 65 -3.95 6.30 10.90
N ALA A 66 -4.06 5.13 10.29
CA ALA A 66 -2.91 4.34 9.83
C ALA A 66 -2.52 4.60 8.37
N ALA A 67 -3.29 5.42 7.63
CA ALA A 67 -3.12 5.67 6.21
C ALA A 67 -2.47 7.02 5.88
N GLY A 68 -2.21 7.86 6.89
CA GLY A 68 -1.67 9.21 6.72
C GLY A 68 -0.18 9.33 7.03
N LYS A 69 0.34 10.54 6.80
CA LYS A 69 1.70 10.95 7.17
C LYS A 69 2.03 10.53 8.61
N PRO A 70 3.26 10.04 8.90
CA PRO A 70 3.67 9.67 10.24
C PRO A 70 3.34 10.74 11.28
N HIS A 71 2.72 10.34 12.40
CA HIS A 71 2.28 11.28 13.44
C HIS A 71 3.44 12.08 14.07
N ASN A 72 4.66 11.54 14.00
CA ASN A 72 5.89 12.16 14.50
C ASN A 72 6.74 12.77 13.36
N ALA A 73 6.13 13.13 12.22
CA ALA A 73 6.83 13.71 11.08
C ALA A 73 7.78 14.87 11.46
N LYS A 74 7.34 15.75 12.38
CA LYS A 74 8.17 16.87 12.88
C LYS A 74 9.49 16.41 13.51
N GLN A 75 9.52 15.25 14.15
CA GLN A 75 10.71 14.69 14.81
C GLN A 75 11.63 13.97 13.82
N LEU A 76 11.06 13.40 12.76
CA LEU A 76 11.81 12.69 11.71
C LEU A 76 12.43 13.66 10.69
N GLY A 77 12.03 14.93 10.72
CA GLY A 77 12.66 16.03 10.00
C GLY A 77 12.43 16.02 8.48
N PRO A 78 13.26 16.75 7.70
CA PRO A 78 13.01 17.02 6.28
C PRO A 78 13.00 15.75 5.39
N ARG A 79 13.53 14.64 5.88
CA ARG A 79 13.50 13.33 5.19
C ARG A 79 12.08 12.84 4.97
N ILE A 80 11.18 13.08 5.92
CA ILE A 80 9.77 12.70 5.79
C ILE A 80 9.07 13.50 4.70
N ASP A 81 9.39 14.78 4.55
CA ASP A 81 8.80 15.60 3.48
C ASP A 81 9.27 15.13 2.11
N LYS A 82 10.53 14.68 1.99
CA LYS A 82 11.02 14.05 0.76
C LYS A 82 10.30 12.73 0.45
N ILE A 83 10.09 11.87 1.45
CA ILE A 83 9.30 10.64 1.29
C ILE A 83 7.87 10.98 0.85
N GLU A 84 7.23 11.97 1.47
CA GLU A 84 5.88 12.42 1.10
C GLU A 84 5.82 12.91 -0.35
N ALA A 85 6.79 13.72 -0.76
CA ALA A 85 6.86 14.23 -2.13
C ALA A 85 7.00 13.08 -3.15
N GLN A 86 7.88 12.11 -2.89
CA GLN A 86 8.05 10.94 -3.76
C GLN A 86 6.79 10.07 -3.84
N LEU A 87 6.12 9.84 -2.71
CA LEU A 87 4.85 9.11 -2.69
C LEU A 87 3.76 9.86 -3.47
N THR A 88 3.69 11.18 -3.30
CA THR A 88 2.71 12.03 -3.99
C THR A 88 2.92 12.01 -5.50
N ASP A 89 4.17 12.15 -5.95
CA ASP A 89 4.54 12.07 -7.38
C ASP A 89 4.11 10.74 -8.00
N MET A 90 4.36 9.64 -7.30
CA MET A 90 3.96 8.30 -7.74
C MET A 90 2.48 7.96 -7.50
N ARG A 91 1.71 8.88 -6.88
CA ARG A 91 0.32 8.68 -6.41
C ARG A 91 0.16 7.43 -5.51
N LEU A 92 1.10 7.21 -4.62
CA LEU A 92 1.13 6.08 -3.69
C LEU A 92 0.73 6.51 -2.26
N PRO A 93 0.01 5.65 -1.52
CA PRO A 93 -0.32 5.93 -0.13
C PRO A 93 0.89 5.71 0.78
N TRP A 94 0.86 6.30 1.99
CA TRP A 94 1.86 6.05 3.04
C TRP A 94 2.01 4.57 3.42
N ALA A 95 0.95 3.79 3.26
CA ALA A 95 1.00 2.33 3.44
C ALA A 95 2.04 1.64 2.54
N TYR A 96 2.38 2.21 1.38
CA TYR A 96 3.44 1.71 0.52
C TYR A 96 4.82 1.91 1.17
N ALA A 97 5.07 3.08 1.75
CA ALA A 97 6.31 3.33 2.48
C ALA A 97 6.42 2.49 3.75
N ASP A 98 5.30 2.24 4.45
CA ASP A 98 5.26 1.28 5.56
C ASP A 98 5.61 -0.14 5.11
N ALA A 99 5.10 -0.58 3.96
CA ALA A 99 5.44 -1.90 3.40
C ALA A 99 6.94 -2.01 3.05
N LEU A 100 7.54 -0.96 2.48
CA LEU A 100 8.97 -0.90 2.24
C LEU A 100 9.78 -0.91 3.54
N SER A 101 9.35 -0.14 4.55
CA SER A 101 9.96 -0.14 5.89
C SER A 101 9.96 -1.55 6.50
N ARG A 102 8.84 -2.27 6.37
CA ARG A 102 8.72 -3.66 6.84
C ARG A 102 9.63 -4.61 6.07
N GLN A 103 9.74 -4.43 4.75
CA GLN A 103 10.60 -5.26 3.91
C GLN A 103 12.09 -5.05 4.25
N MET A 104 12.54 -3.78 4.28
CA MET A 104 13.95 -3.40 4.41
C MET A 104 14.46 -3.49 5.84
N PHE A 105 13.64 -3.10 6.83
CA PHE A 105 14.10 -2.91 8.20
C PHE A 105 13.35 -3.76 9.24
N LYS A 106 12.35 -4.54 8.81
CA LYS A 106 11.44 -5.30 9.70
C LYS A 106 10.70 -4.40 10.70
N VAL A 107 10.45 -3.14 10.30
CA VAL A 107 9.71 -2.16 11.09
C VAL A 107 8.39 -1.84 10.39
N GLU A 108 7.27 -2.11 11.06
CA GLU A 108 5.92 -2.02 10.47
C GLU A 108 5.52 -0.60 10.02
N LYS A 109 6.09 0.44 10.63
CA LYS A 109 5.70 1.83 10.36
C LYS A 109 6.92 2.72 10.17
N VAL A 110 6.87 3.59 9.16
CA VAL A 110 7.90 4.62 8.94
C VAL A 110 8.03 5.52 10.18
N ALA A 111 6.92 5.76 10.88
CA ALA A 111 6.90 6.50 12.14
C ALA A 111 7.84 5.93 13.23
N TRP A 112 8.23 4.67 13.14
CA TRP A 112 9.06 3.98 14.13
C TRP A 112 10.54 3.86 13.71
N LEU A 113 10.92 4.42 12.56
CA LEU A 113 12.31 4.50 12.16
C LEU A 113 13.04 5.52 13.03
N LYS A 114 14.03 5.03 13.79
CA LYS A 114 14.78 5.83 14.77
C LYS A 114 16.10 6.35 14.21
N LYS A 115 16.64 5.67 13.19
CA LYS A 115 17.96 5.94 12.62
C LYS A 115 17.82 6.76 11.35
N ALA A 116 18.65 7.79 11.20
CA ALA A 116 18.65 8.65 10.03
C ALA A 116 18.93 7.85 8.74
N GLU A 117 19.82 6.88 8.83
CA GLU A 117 20.24 6.00 7.74
C GLU A 117 19.08 5.15 7.20
N GLN A 118 18.12 4.79 8.06
CA GLN A 118 16.92 4.05 7.63
C GLN A 118 16.02 4.91 6.75
N LEU A 119 15.87 6.19 7.11
CA LEU A 119 15.10 7.15 6.30
C LEU A 119 15.80 7.44 4.98
N ASP A 120 17.12 7.62 4.99
CA ASP A 120 17.91 7.84 3.77
C ASP A 120 17.85 6.62 2.83
N ALA A 121 17.96 5.42 3.36
CA ALA A 121 17.80 4.19 2.59
C ALA A 121 16.37 4.04 2.03
N LEU A 122 15.34 4.41 2.79
CA LEU A 122 13.95 4.41 2.31
C LEU A 122 13.73 5.42 1.17
N ILE A 123 14.29 6.63 1.29
CA ILE A 123 14.29 7.64 0.22
C ILE A 123 14.97 7.09 -1.04
N ALA A 124 16.12 6.43 -0.91
CA ALA A 124 16.83 5.84 -2.04
C ALA A 124 16.02 4.74 -2.72
N ALA A 125 15.36 3.87 -1.94
CA ALA A 125 14.48 2.83 -2.47
C ALA A 125 13.26 3.42 -3.22
N LEU A 126 12.63 4.46 -2.68
CA LEU A 126 11.54 5.17 -3.35
C LEU A 126 12.01 5.88 -4.61
N HIS A 127 13.24 6.42 -4.62
CA HIS A 127 13.81 7.05 -5.80
C HIS A 127 14.02 6.03 -6.93
N VAL A 128 14.52 4.84 -6.60
CA VAL A 128 14.66 3.74 -7.58
C VAL A 128 13.30 3.31 -8.13
N GLU A 129 12.27 3.22 -7.29
CA GLU A 129 10.91 2.90 -7.75
C GLU A 129 10.33 4.01 -8.65
N GLN A 130 10.57 5.28 -8.30
CA GLN A 130 10.17 6.44 -9.09
C GLN A 130 10.84 6.44 -10.48
N GLU A 131 12.16 6.21 -10.52
CA GLU A 131 12.95 6.13 -11.75
C GLU A 131 12.44 5.01 -12.67
N LYS A 132 12.13 3.83 -12.12
CA LYS A 132 11.55 2.72 -12.92
C LYS A 132 10.22 3.11 -13.57
N ARG A 133 9.33 3.78 -12.82
CA ARG A 133 8.03 4.22 -13.35
C ARG A 133 8.20 5.27 -14.43
N GLN A 134 9.10 6.24 -14.23
CA GLN A 134 9.40 7.26 -15.21
C GLN A 134 9.96 6.66 -16.51
N LEU A 135 10.91 5.73 -16.41
CA LEU A 135 11.47 5.07 -17.59
C LEU A 135 10.41 4.22 -18.32
N LEU A 136 9.54 3.51 -17.60
CA LEU A 136 8.46 2.75 -18.24
C LEU A 136 7.49 3.69 -18.98
N ASN A 137 7.07 4.78 -18.36
CA ASN A 137 6.22 5.79 -19.00
C ASN A 137 6.91 6.39 -20.25
N GLN A 138 8.23 6.57 -20.21
CA GLN A 138 9.00 7.05 -21.36
C GLN A 138 9.05 6.02 -22.48
N VAL A 139 9.27 4.74 -22.18
CA VAL A 139 9.18 3.65 -23.16
C VAL A 139 7.82 3.65 -23.82
N GLU A 140 6.73 3.69 -23.04
CA GLU A 140 5.36 3.72 -23.57
C GLU A 140 5.10 4.94 -24.46
N ALA A 141 5.59 6.12 -24.07
CA ALA A 141 5.46 7.34 -24.86
C ALA A 141 6.23 7.26 -26.19
N LEU A 142 7.46 6.73 -26.18
CA LEU A 142 8.29 6.57 -27.38
C LEU A 142 7.69 5.52 -28.33
N CYS A 143 7.21 4.39 -27.81
CA CYS A 143 6.48 3.39 -28.61
C CYS A 143 5.29 4.02 -29.32
N LYS A 144 4.51 4.86 -28.61
CA LYS A 144 3.36 5.55 -29.20
C LYS A 144 3.77 6.52 -30.32
N GLN A 145 4.91 7.20 -30.20
CA GLN A 145 5.43 8.07 -31.27
C GLN A 145 5.79 7.29 -32.53
N LEU A 146 6.31 6.07 -32.37
CA LEU A 146 6.61 5.14 -33.47
C LEU A 146 5.35 4.46 -34.04
N GLY A 147 4.14 4.84 -33.60
CA GLY A 147 2.88 4.26 -34.05
C GLY A 147 2.53 2.91 -33.42
N VAL A 148 3.22 2.53 -32.33
CA VAL A 148 3.00 1.27 -31.62
C VAL A 148 2.28 1.53 -30.29
N ASP A 149 1.05 1.02 -30.16
CA ASP A 149 0.21 1.24 -28.98
C ASP A 149 0.76 0.63 -27.68
N THR A 150 1.48 -0.50 -27.80
CA THR A 150 2.02 -1.26 -26.67
C THR A 150 3.45 -1.69 -26.96
N PRO A 151 4.39 -1.53 -26.01
CA PRO A 151 5.79 -1.91 -26.23
C PRO A 151 5.98 -3.36 -26.72
N GLU A 152 5.11 -4.28 -26.31
CA GLU A 152 5.17 -5.68 -26.70
C GLU A 152 4.95 -5.94 -28.19
N ARG A 153 4.36 -4.98 -28.92
CA ARG A 153 4.11 -5.08 -30.36
C ARG A 153 5.27 -4.53 -31.20
N LEU A 154 6.30 -3.98 -30.55
CA LEU A 154 7.47 -3.44 -31.23
C LEU A 154 8.42 -4.59 -31.57
N GLU A 155 8.77 -4.68 -32.86
CA GLU A 155 9.64 -5.74 -33.38
C GLU A 155 10.98 -5.73 -32.63
N GLY A 156 11.37 -6.88 -32.06
CA GLY A 156 12.57 -7.03 -31.22
C GLY A 156 12.34 -6.91 -29.71
N LEU A 157 11.17 -6.47 -29.23
CA LEU A 157 10.82 -6.48 -27.80
C LEU A 157 10.14 -7.78 -27.35
N GLU A 158 9.82 -8.67 -28.28
CA GLU A 158 9.19 -9.98 -28.04
C GLU A 158 10.09 -10.94 -27.23
N GLU A 159 11.41 -10.74 -27.28
CA GLU A 159 12.41 -11.60 -26.60
C GLU A 159 12.77 -11.14 -25.18
N LEU A 160 12.11 -10.09 -24.65
CA LEU A 160 12.44 -9.57 -23.33
C LEU A 160 12.07 -10.55 -22.21
N PRO A 161 12.87 -10.60 -21.12
CA PRO A 161 12.59 -11.49 -20.00
C PRO A 161 11.29 -11.10 -19.27
N GLU A 162 10.66 -12.08 -18.63
CA GLU A 162 9.46 -11.84 -17.83
C GLU A 162 9.71 -10.77 -16.76
N GLY A 163 8.77 -9.84 -16.62
CA GLY A 163 8.85 -8.77 -15.63
C GLY A 163 9.86 -7.65 -15.97
N TRP A 164 10.36 -7.56 -17.21
CA TRP A 164 11.26 -6.48 -17.65
C TRP A 164 10.78 -5.07 -17.31
N ARG A 165 9.45 -4.86 -17.27
CA ARG A 165 8.79 -3.60 -16.88
C ARG A 165 9.17 -3.09 -15.48
N ARG A 166 9.79 -3.94 -14.64
CA ARG A 166 10.28 -3.59 -13.28
C ARG A 166 11.82 -3.60 -13.18
N GLN A 167 12.50 -3.92 -14.28
CA GLN A 167 13.96 -4.03 -14.36
C GLN A 167 14.58 -2.75 -14.89
N ARG A 168 15.12 -1.95 -13.97
CA ARG A 168 15.71 -0.64 -14.29
C ARG A 168 16.74 -0.69 -15.45
N PRO A 169 17.70 -1.63 -15.50
CA PRO A 169 18.69 -1.66 -16.58
C PRO A 169 18.06 -1.85 -17.97
N ILE A 170 17.07 -2.75 -18.07
CA ILE A 170 16.36 -3.00 -19.33
C ILE A 170 15.60 -1.75 -19.75
N LEU A 171 14.84 -1.13 -18.85
CA LEU A 171 14.12 0.11 -19.15
C LEU A 171 15.04 1.22 -19.67
N LYS A 172 16.24 1.37 -19.09
CA LYS A 172 17.23 2.35 -19.59
C LYS A 172 17.71 2.02 -21.01
N ALA A 173 18.01 0.74 -21.26
CA ALA A 173 18.43 0.30 -22.59
C ALA A 173 17.33 0.55 -23.64
N LEU A 174 16.07 0.25 -23.30
CA LEU A 174 14.92 0.48 -24.17
C LEU A 174 14.71 1.95 -24.49
N VAL A 175 14.76 2.83 -23.48
CA VAL A 175 14.69 4.28 -23.69
C VAL A 175 15.78 4.74 -24.66
N GLY A 176 17.02 4.25 -24.50
CA GLY A 176 18.12 4.58 -25.41
C GLY A 176 17.86 4.13 -26.85
N ALA A 177 17.45 2.88 -27.03
CA ALA A 177 17.17 2.31 -28.35
C ALA A 177 15.98 2.99 -29.05
N LEU A 178 14.89 3.22 -28.33
CA LEU A 178 13.68 3.84 -28.89
C LEU A 178 13.91 5.31 -29.26
N ASN A 179 14.66 6.08 -28.45
CA ASN A 179 15.05 7.43 -28.84
C ASN A 179 15.88 7.44 -30.13
N ALA A 180 16.79 6.47 -30.31
CA ALA A 180 17.57 6.37 -31.53
C ALA A 180 16.69 6.07 -32.76
N ALA A 181 15.67 5.21 -32.60
CA ALA A 181 14.70 4.90 -33.66
C ALA A 181 13.82 6.11 -34.03
N VAL A 182 13.28 6.83 -33.03
CA VAL A 182 12.49 8.06 -33.26
C VAL A 182 13.31 9.10 -34.00
N ASN A 183 14.55 9.34 -33.57
CA ASN A 183 15.45 10.30 -34.22
C ASN A 183 15.82 9.90 -35.66
N ALA A 184 15.83 8.60 -36.00
CA ALA A 184 16.07 8.15 -37.37
C ALA A 184 14.86 8.44 -38.26
N GLN A 185 13.64 8.17 -37.77
CA GLN A 185 12.40 8.42 -38.49
C GLN A 185 12.15 9.91 -38.78
N GLU A 186 12.62 10.82 -37.93
CA GLU A 186 12.51 12.28 -38.15
C GLU A 186 13.51 12.83 -39.18
N ARG A 187 14.52 12.04 -39.56
CA ARG A 187 15.56 12.45 -40.52
C ARG A 187 15.28 12.02 -41.96
N ASP A 188 14.35 11.08 -42.15
CA ASP A 188 13.87 10.58 -43.45
C ASP A 188 12.64 11.37 -43.92
#